data_AF-A0A259NC97-F1
#
_entry.id   AF-A0A259NC97-F1
#
_cell.length_a   1.000
_cell.length_b   1.000
_cell.length_c   1.000
_cell.angle_alpha   90.00
_cell.angle_beta   90.00
_cell.angle_gamma   90.00
#
_symmetry.space_group_name_H-M   'P 1'
#
loop_
_entity.id
_entity.type
_entity.pdbx_description
1 polymer ?
#
loop_
_entity_poly.entity_id
_entity_poly.type
_entity_poly.pdbx_seq_one_letter_code
_entity_poly.pdbx_strand_id
1 'polypeptide(L)'
;MKRGCIGLTLALAVAGCASQVGGGMPNQTKPQREAQIELAAQAVKAGNFEYAERLLGPYMYRSQEGELLFKSLGVSSDVEKKAVDTVALMLWDTGRDVSLEKFAGRYMSGYERDVMLCRLAERNAIYERAYACWNDLGDVDRARRVTRTESALRILKD
;
A
#
# COMPACT_ATOMS: atom_id res chain seq x y z
N MET A 1 -42.98 8.14 48.02
CA MET A 1 -42.43 7.45 46.83
C MET A 1 -41.91 8.49 45.83
N LYS A 2 -40.60 8.77 45.81
CA LYS A 2 -39.92 9.42 44.66
C LYS A 2 -38.46 8.97 44.66
N ARG A 3 -38.15 7.94 43.86
CA ARG A 3 -36.78 7.52 43.54
C ARG A 3 -36.35 8.29 42.28
N GLY A 4 -35.44 9.25 42.44
CA GLY A 4 -34.77 9.89 41.31
C GLY A 4 -33.48 9.15 41.03
N CYS A 5 -33.51 8.21 40.07
CA CYS A 5 -32.32 7.65 39.46
C CYS A 5 -32.24 8.22 38.04
N ILE A 6 -31.50 9.32 37.87
CA ILE A 6 -31.12 9.80 36.54
C ILE A 6 -29.80 9.09 36.21
N GLY A 7 -29.91 8.03 35.42
CA GLY A 7 -28.77 7.29 34.89
C GLY A 7 -28.03 8.11 33.84
N LEU A 8 -26.72 8.25 34.03
CA LEU A 8 -25.76 8.63 33.00
C LEU A 8 -25.94 7.74 31.76
N THR A 9 -26.09 8.35 30.58
CA THR A 9 -25.74 7.71 29.30
C THR A 9 -24.79 8.63 28.56
N LEU A 10 -23.50 8.35 28.75
CA LEU A 10 -22.39 8.97 28.05
C LEU A 10 -22.30 8.32 26.66
N ALA A 11 -22.88 8.95 25.63
CA ALA A 11 -22.70 8.51 24.25
C ALA A 11 -21.36 9.05 23.73
N LEU A 12 -20.31 8.22 23.83
CA LEU A 12 -19.03 8.41 23.18
C LEU A 12 -19.21 8.28 21.65
N ALA A 13 -19.50 9.39 21.00
CA ALA A 13 -19.38 9.50 19.55
C ALA A 13 -17.90 9.63 19.17
N VAL A 14 -17.21 8.50 19.03
CA VAL A 14 -15.91 8.47 18.33
C VAL A 14 -16.21 8.46 16.82
N ALA A 15 -16.62 9.62 16.31
CA ALA A 15 -16.65 9.86 14.86
C ALA A 15 -15.23 10.23 14.43
N GLY A 16 -14.39 9.20 14.23
CA GLY A 16 -13.13 9.32 13.49
C GLY A 16 -13.42 9.40 11.99
N CYS A 17 -14.05 10.48 11.53
CA CYS A 17 -14.23 10.72 10.10
C CYS A 17 -12.93 11.29 9.54
N ALA A 18 -12.21 10.44 8.80
CA ALA A 18 -11.13 10.82 7.91
C ALA A 18 -11.53 12.10 7.16
N SER A 19 -10.81 13.19 7.41
CA SER A 19 -11.05 14.47 6.76
C SER A 19 -10.68 14.36 5.29
N GLN A 20 -11.66 14.00 4.48
CA GLN A 20 -11.60 14.05 3.02
C GLN A 20 -11.66 15.51 2.59
N VAL A 21 -10.56 16.25 2.79
CA VAL A 21 -10.40 17.58 2.20
C VAL A 21 -9.82 17.36 0.81
N GLY A 22 -10.65 17.57 -0.21
CA GLY A 22 -10.23 17.70 -1.59
C GLY A 22 -9.23 18.84 -1.73
N GLY A 23 -7.95 18.53 -1.48
CA GLY A 23 -6.86 19.45 -1.75
C GLY A 23 -6.64 19.49 -3.25
N GLY A 24 -6.81 20.67 -3.85
CA GLY A 24 -6.30 20.95 -5.19
C GLY A 24 -4.82 20.57 -5.30
N MET A 25 -4.32 20.42 -6.53
CA MET A 25 -2.91 20.15 -6.77
C MET A 25 -2.07 21.18 -5.98
N PRO A 26 -1.02 20.77 -5.24
CA PRO A 26 -0.23 21.71 -4.46
C PRO A 26 0.26 22.86 -5.35
N ASN A 27 0.19 24.09 -4.83
CA ASN A 27 0.63 25.30 -5.53
C ASN A 27 2.16 25.31 -5.63
N GLN A 28 2.68 24.45 -6.49
CA GLN A 28 4.09 24.16 -6.69
C GLN A 28 4.38 24.17 -8.19
N THR A 29 5.61 24.50 -8.56
CA THR A 29 6.09 24.34 -9.93
C THR A 29 6.37 22.86 -10.21
N LYS A 30 6.41 22.44 -11.49
CA LYS A 30 6.78 21.07 -11.86
C LYS A 30 8.10 20.61 -11.19
N PRO A 31 9.21 21.39 -11.23
CA PRO A 31 10.45 21.00 -10.56
C PRO A 31 10.32 20.81 -9.05
N GLN A 32 9.50 21.61 -8.38
CA GLN A 32 9.25 21.45 -6.94
C GLN A 32 8.50 20.16 -6.62
N ARG A 33 7.50 19.79 -7.45
CA ARG A 33 6.79 18.53 -7.31
C ARG A 33 7.71 17.33 -7.54
N GLU A 34 8.55 17.40 -8.56
CA GLU A 34 9.52 16.35 -8.86
C GLU A 34 10.52 16.17 -7.71
N ALA A 35 11.10 17.26 -7.20
CA ALA A 35 12.00 17.21 -6.04
C ALA A 35 11.34 16.64 -4.77
N GLN A 36 10.06 16.94 -4.54
CA GLN A 36 9.31 16.39 -3.42
C GLN A 36 9.10 14.87 -3.53
N ILE A 37 8.85 14.36 -4.75
CA ILE A 37 8.73 12.93 -5.01
C ILE A 37 10.08 12.22 -4.83
N GLU A 38 11.18 12.82 -5.30
CA GLU A 38 12.53 12.30 -5.06
C GLU A 38 12.85 12.21 -3.57
N LEU A 39 12.49 13.24 -2.81
CA LEU A 39 12.68 13.26 -1.37
C LEU A 39 11.84 12.19 -0.66
N ALA A 40 10.61 11.94 -1.12
CA ALA A 40 9.78 10.86 -0.62
C ALA A 40 10.42 9.49 -0.89
N ALA A 41 10.97 9.28 -2.09
CA ALA A 41 11.67 8.05 -2.45
C ALA A 41 12.91 7.81 -1.55
N GLN A 42 13.66 8.87 -1.24
CA GLN A 42 14.78 8.79 -0.29
C GLN A 42 14.30 8.46 1.13
N ALA A 43 13.21 9.08 1.59
CA ALA A 43 12.64 8.83 2.91
C ALA A 43 12.18 7.37 3.06
N VAL A 44 11.53 6.78 2.06
CA VAL A 44 11.15 5.35 2.06
C VAL A 44 12.39 4.46 2.13
N LYS A 45 13.43 4.73 1.32
CA LYS A 45 14.69 3.98 1.35
C LYS A 45 15.40 4.05 2.71
N ALA A 46 15.20 5.14 3.45
CA ALA A 46 15.73 5.33 4.81
C ALA A 46 14.81 4.74 5.91
N GLY A 47 13.69 4.11 5.56
CA GLY A 47 12.70 3.58 6.50
C GLY A 47 11.84 4.65 7.18
N ASN A 48 11.90 5.90 6.73
CA ASN A 48 11.10 7.01 7.29
C ASN A 48 9.76 7.13 6.55
N PHE A 49 8.88 6.16 6.79
CA PHE A 49 7.61 6.04 6.08
C PHE A 49 6.63 7.17 6.42
N GLU A 50 6.56 7.62 7.68
CA GLU A 50 5.70 8.74 8.08
C GLU A 50 6.06 10.03 7.33
N TYR A 51 7.36 10.30 7.16
CA TYR A 51 7.79 11.45 6.40
C TYR A 51 7.48 11.30 4.91
N ALA A 52 7.71 10.12 4.34
CA ALA A 52 7.34 9.84 2.95
C ALA A 52 5.84 10.03 2.69
N GLU A 53 4.98 9.55 3.60
CA GLU A 53 3.53 9.74 3.51
C GLU A 53 3.14 11.21 3.57
N ARG A 54 3.78 12.00 4.43
CA ARG A 54 3.55 13.44 4.48
C ARG A 54 3.95 14.15 3.18
N LEU A 55 5.05 13.72 2.56
CA LEU A 55 5.50 14.25 1.27
C LEU A 55 4.59 13.82 0.12
N LEU A 56 4.06 12.60 0.13
CA LEU A 56 3.18 12.10 -0.94
C LEU A 56 1.71 12.48 -0.74
N GLY A 57 1.29 12.75 0.49
CA GLY A 57 -0.09 13.03 0.88
C GLY A 57 -0.83 14.06 0.02
N PRO A 58 -0.21 15.20 -0.36
CA PRO A 58 -0.86 16.17 -1.25
C PRO A 58 -1.27 15.60 -2.61
N TYR A 59 -0.55 14.59 -3.10
CA TYR A 59 -0.75 13.93 -4.39
C TYR A 59 -1.66 12.71 -4.32
N MET A 60 -2.10 12.31 -3.14
CA MET A 60 -2.83 11.07 -2.94
C MET A 60 -4.20 11.33 -2.32
N TYR A 61 -5.13 10.42 -2.54
CA TYR A 61 -6.42 10.40 -1.89
C TYR A 61 -6.95 8.96 -1.80
N ARG A 62 -7.97 8.74 -0.98
CA ARG A 62 -8.72 7.48 -0.98
C ARG A 62 -10.03 7.61 -1.72
N SER A 63 -10.36 6.61 -2.54
CA SER A 63 -11.69 6.49 -3.16
C SER A 63 -12.77 6.16 -2.12
N GLN A 64 -14.03 6.15 -2.52
CA GLN A 64 -15.15 5.78 -1.64
C GLN A 64 -15.04 4.31 -1.16
N GLU A 65 -14.46 3.45 -1.99
CA GLU A 65 -14.15 2.04 -1.72
C GLU A 65 -12.83 1.87 -0.93
N GLY A 66 -12.20 2.98 -0.53
CA GLY A 66 -10.96 3.01 0.23
C GLY A 66 -9.69 2.74 -0.59
N GLU A 67 -9.76 2.73 -1.92
CA GLU A 67 -8.57 2.53 -2.77
C GLU A 67 -7.64 3.74 -2.68
N LEU A 68 -6.33 3.50 -2.58
CA LEU A 68 -5.33 4.56 -2.58
C LEU A 68 -5.02 4.96 -4.03
N LEU A 69 -5.28 6.22 -4.36
CA LEU A 69 -5.19 6.75 -5.73
C LEU A 69 -4.32 8.01 -5.78
N PHE A 70 -3.66 8.21 -6.92
CA PHE A 70 -3.00 9.46 -7.26
C PHE A 70 -4.00 10.48 -7.80
N LYS A 71 -3.86 11.73 -7.33
CA LYS A 71 -4.27 12.92 -8.09
C LYS A 71 -3.30 13.10 -9.26
N SER A 72 -3.65 13.96 -10.21
CA SER A 72 -2.67 14.37 -11.23
C SER A 72 -1.40 14.88 -10.55
N LEU A 73 -0.25 14.30 -10.92
CA LEU A 73 1.04 14.64 -10.34
C LEU A 73 1.66 15.87 -11.03
N GLY A 74 1.32 16.11 -12.31
CA GLY A 74 1.90 17.21 -13.09
C GLY A 74 3.42 17.15 -13.19
N VAL A 75 3.99 15.95 -13.34
CA VAL A 75 5.43 15.65 -13.42
C VAL A 75 5.76 14.87 -14.69
N SER A 76 7.04 14.62 -14.95
CA SER A 76 7.48 13.71 -16.02
C SER A 76 7.09 12.24 -15.76
N SER A 77 7.01 11.44 -16.82
CA SER A 77 6.70 10.01 -16.74
C SER A 77 7.67 9.24 -15.83
N ASP A 78 8.94 9.59 -15.85
CA ASP A 78 9.97 8.92 -15.05
C ASP A 78 9.77 9.18 -13.56
N VAL A 79 9.38 10.41 -13.20
CA VAL A 79 9.06 10.78 -11.82
C VAL A 79 7.72 10.19 -11.39
N GLU A 80 6.75 10.07 -12.30
CA GLU A 80 5.50 9.37 -12.03
C GLU A 80 5.75 7.88 -11.73
N LYS A 81 6.56 7.20 -12.55
CA LYS A 81 6.97 5.81 -12.26
C LYS A 81 7.67 5.70 -10.91
N LYS A 82 8.55 6.66 -10.58
CA LYS A 82 9.20 6.71 -9.27
C LYS A 82 8.22 6.91 -8.12
N ALA A 83 7.18 7.72 -8.30
CA ALA A 83 6.12 7.88 -7.30
C ALA A 83 5.35 6.57 -7.09
N VAL A 84 5.01 5.87 -8.18
CA VAL A 84 4.39 4.53 -8.14
C VAL A 84 5.26 3.56 -7.32
N ASP A 85 6.55 3.48 -7.65
CA ASP A 85 7.48 2.55 -6.99
C ASP A 85 7.69 2.87 -5.51
N THR A 86 7.73 4.16 -5.19
CA THR A 86 7.85 4.65 -3.82
C THR A 86 6.63 4.25 -3.00
N VAL A 87 5.42 4.43 -3.53
CA VAL A 87 4.20 4.02 -2.84
C VAL A 87 4.12 2.50 -2.73
N ALA A 88 4.44 1.76 -3.79
CA ALA A 88 4.41 0.30 -3.77
C ALA A 88 5.37 -0.26 -2.71
N LEU A 89 6.61 0.25 -2.66
CA LEU A 89 7.60 -0.14 -1.65
C LEU A 89 7.13 0.24 -0.24
N MET A 90 6.62 1.45 -0.06
CA MET A 90 6.10 1.89 1.24
C MET A 90 4.94 1.01 1.73
N LEU A 91 3.99 0.65 0.86
CA LEU A 91 2.90 -0.27 1.19
C LEU A 91 3.42 -1.68 1.49
N TRP A 92 4.46 -2.12 0.79
CA TRP A 92 5.14 -3.39 1.05
C TRP A 92 5.77 -3.39 2.44
N ASP A 93 6.66 -2.45 2.75
CA ASP A 93 7.41 -2.43 4.01
C ASP A 93 6.52 -2.22 5.24
N THR A 94 5.38 -1.55 5.07
CA THR A 94 4.39 -1.33 6.14
C THR A 94 3.33 -2.43 6.25
N GLY A 95 3.43 -3.51 5.47
CA GLY A 95 2.51 -4.65 5.55
C GLY A 95 1.06 -4.34 5.16
N ARG A 96 0.84 -3.37 4.28
CA ARG A 96 -0.49 -2.94 3.82
C ARG A 96 -0.91 -3.68 2.55
N ASP A 97 -0.93 -5.00 2.64
CA ASP A 97 -1.07 -5.96 1.53
C ASP A 97 -2.29 -5.71 0.65
N VAL A 98 -3.47 -5.50 1.25
CA VAL A 98 -4.71 -5.24 0.51
C VAL A 98 -4.62 -3.92 -0.28
N SER A 99 -4.00 -2.90 0.30
CA SER A 99 -3.78 -1.64 -0.43
C SER A 99 -2.75 -1.82 -1.53
N LEU A 100 -1.69 -2.61 -1.30
CA LEU A 100 -0.66 -2.89 -2.29
C LEU A 100 -1.19 -3.70 -3.47
N GLU A 101 -2.02 -4.72 -3.24
CA GLU A 101 -2.60 -5.53 -4.32
C GLU A 101 -3.42 -4.66 -5.28
N LYS A 102 -4.32 -3.82 -4.72
CA LYS A 102 -5.14 -2.89 -5.51
C LYS A 102 -4.28 -1.84 -6.22
N PHE A 103 -3.30 -1.28 -5.53
CA PHE A 103 -2.41 -0.25 -6.07
C PHE A 103 -1.55 -0.80 -7.22
N ALA A 104 -0.95 -1.98 -7.04
CA ALA A 104 -0.16 -2.66 -8.05
C ALA A 104 -1.02 -3.01 -9.28
N GLY A 105 -2.23 -3.53 -9.08
CA GLY A 105 -3.15 -3.82 -10.18
C GLY A 105 -3.52 -2.60 -11.03
N ARG A 106 -3.50 -1.41 -10.43
CA ARG A 106 -3.88 -0.16 -11.10
C ARG A 106 -2.70 0.56 -11.77
N TYR A 107 -1.56 0.65 -11.08
CA TYR A 107 -0.46 1.53 -11.49
C TYR A 107 0.78 0.79 -12.01
N MET A 108 0.92 -0.50 -11.73
CA MET A 108 2.03 -1.32 -12.23
C MET A 108 1.56 -2.11 -13.45
N SER A 109 2.50 -2.49 -14.32
CA SER A 109 2.18 -3.25 -15.53
C SER A 109 3.21 -4.32 -15.85
N GLY A 110 2.79 -5.28 -16.68
CA GLY A 110 3.63 -6.38 -17.13
C GLY A 110 4.28 -7.17 -15.98
N TYR A 111 5.52 -7.58 -16.23
CA TYR A 111 6.29 -8.43 -15.32
C TYR A 111 6.42 -7.86 -13.90
N GLU A 112 6.55 -6.54 -13.75
CA GLU A 112 6.73 -5.91 -12.44
C GLU A 112 5.49 -6.07 -11.55
N ARG A 113 4.30 -5.84 -12.12
CA ARG A 113 3.03 -6.07 -11.42
C ARG A 113 2.91 -7.53 -11.04
N ASP A 114 3.15 -8.42 -11.98
CA ASP A 114 2.92 -9.85 -11.78
C ASP A 114 3.86 -10.41 -10.70
N VAL A 115 5.14 -10.01 -10.70
CA VAL A 115 6.09 -10.32 -9.61
C VAL A 115 5.60 -9.80 -8.25
N MET A 116 5.08 -8.56 -8.20
CA MET A 116 4.56 -7.99 -6.96
C MET A 116 3.38 -8.81 -6.41
N LEU A 117 2.47 -9.24 -7.29
CA LEU A 117 1.31 -10.06 -6.90
C LEU A 117 1.73 -11.46 -6.45
N CYS A 118 2.72 -12.09 -7.09
CA CYS A 118 3.25 -13.38 -6.63
C CYS A 118 3.91 -13.25 -5.25
N ARG A 119 4.68 -12.17 -5.01
CA ARG A 119 5.29 -11.89 -3.70
C ARG A 119 4.25 -11.64 -2.61
N LEU A 120 3.16 -10.94 -2.93
CA LEU A 120 2.04 -10.75 -2.01
C LEU A 120 1.38 -12.08 -1.64
N ALA A 121 1.17 -12.98 -2.60
CA ALA A 121 0.63 -14.31 -2.32
C ALA A 121 1.56 -15.12 -1.40
N GLU A 122 2.87 -15.07 -1.63
CA GLU A 122 3.87 -15.70 -0.74
C GLU A 122 3.80 -15.12 0.69
N ARG A 123 3.80 -13.79 0.82
CA ARG A 123 3.79 -13.10 2.12
C ARG A 123 2.54 -13.43 2.94
N ASN A 124 1.39 -13.54 2.28
CA ASN A 124 0.12 -13.89 2.92
C ASN A 124 -0.05 -15.40 3.13
N ALA A 125 1.00 -16.20 2.92
CA ALA A 125 0.97 -17.66 3.07
C ALA A 125 -0.10 -18.36 2.21
N ILE A 126 -0.45 -17.77 1.06
CA ILE A 126 -1.37 -18.35 0.07
C ILE A 126 -0.54 -19.18 -0.91
N TYR A 127 0.05 -20.27 -0.42
CA TYR A 127 1.13 -21.00 -1.10
C TYR A 127 0.72 -21.59 -2.45
N GLU A 128 -0.51 -22.09 -2.59
CA GLU A 128 -1.01 -22.59 -3.87
C GLU A 128 -1.07 -21.49 -4.94
N ARG A 129 -1.62 -20.32 -4.59
CA ARG A 129 -1.66 -19.14 -5.47
C ARG A 129 -0.26 -18.67 -5.83
N ALA A 130 0.63 -18.61 -4.84
CA ALA A 130 2.02 -18.22 -5.06
C ALA A 130 2.76 -19.18 -5.99
N TYR A 131 2.59 -20.50 -5.79
CA TYR A 131 3.19 -21.53 -6.63
C TYR A 131 2.74 -21.41 -8.10
N ALA A 132 1.43 -21.28 -8.34
CA ALA A 132 0.89 -21.09 -9.68
C ALA A 132 1.45 -19.81 -10.31
N CYS A 133 1.42 -18.70 -9.57
CA CYS A 133 1.90 -17.40 -10.04
C CYS A 133 3.37 -17.43 -10.49
N TRP A 134 4.27 -18.03 -9.70
CA TRP A 134 5.69 -18.13 -10.08
C TRP A 134 5.94 -19.06 -11.26
N ASN A 135 5.18 -20.15 -11.39
CA ASN A 135 5.27 -21.02 -12.57
C ASN A 135 4.79 -20.32 -13.83
N ASP A 136 3.70 -19.55 -13.76
CA ASP A 136 3.19 -18.77 -14.88
C ASP A 136 4.19 -17.70 -15.34
N LEU A 137 4.99 -17.16 -14.41
CA LEU A 137 6.13 -16.29 -14.71
C LEU A 137 7.39 -17.02 -15.21
N GLY A 138 7.40 -18.35 -15.20
CA GLY A 138 8.56 -19.17 -15.57
C GLY A 138 9.64 -19.30 -14.50
N ASP A 139 9.44 -18.78 -13.28
CA ASP A 139 10.38 -18.92 -12.15
C ASP A 139 10.09 -20.23 -11.38
N VAL A 140 10.37 -21.35 -12.04
CA VAL A 140 10.13 -22.71 -11.52
C VAL A 140 10.89 -22.97 -10.21
N ASP A 141 12.10 -22.42 -10.08
CA ASP A 141 12.89 -22.57 -8.86
C ASP A 141 12.25 -21.84 -7.68
N ARG A 142 11.69 -20.65 -7.90
CA ARG A 142 10.94 -19.95 -6.86
C ARG A 142 9.64 -20.67 -6.53
N ALA A 143 8.89 -21.15 -7.52
CA ALA A 143 7.69 -21.95 -7.29
C ALA A 143 7.99 -23.17 -6.40
N ARG A 144 9.09 -23.91 -6.66
CA ARG A 144 9.52 -25.03 -5.81
C ARG A 144 9.91 -24.62 -4.38
N ARG A 145 10.44 -23.40 -4.18
CA ARG A 145 10.72 -22.90 -2.83
C ARG A 145 9.42 -22.65 -2.05
N VAL A 146 8.39 -22.12 -2.71
CA VAL A 146 7.07 -21.89 -2.09
C VAL A 146 6.49 -23.18 -1.48
N THR A 147 6.50 -24.30 -2.23
CA THR A 147 5.96 -25.58 -1.75
C THR A 147 6.81 -26.21 -0.63
N ARG A 148 8.14 -26.02 -0.67
CA ARG A 148 9.03 -26.45 0.41
C ARG A 148 8.77 -25.66 1.70
N THR A 149 8.59 -24.34 1.58
CA THR A 149 8.24 -23.49 2.72
C THR A 149 6.90 -23.90 3.33
N GLU A 150 5.88 -24.15 2.50
CA GLU A 150 4.59 -24.66 2.97
C GLU A 150 4.75 -25.98 3.74
N SER A 151 5.49 -26.94 3.17
CA SER A 151 5.72 -28.25 3.77
C SER A 151 6.44 -28.15 5.10
N ALA A 152 7.49 -27.31 5.18
CA ALA A 152 8.22 -27.05 6.42
C ALA A 152 7.32 -26.44 7.49
N LEU A 153 6.46 -25.49 7.14
CA LEU A 153 5.53 -24.87 8.09
C LEU A 153 4.45 -25.82 8.59
N ARG A 154 4.02 -26.80 7.79
CA ARG A 154 3.11 -27.86 8.24
C ARG A 154 3.78 -28.74 9.30
N ILE A 155 4.99 -29.22 9.01
CA ILE A 155 5.77 -30.05 9.94
C ILE A 155 6.04 -29.32 11.27
N LEU A 156 6.31 -28.01 11.24
CA LEU A 156 6.59 -27.23 12.45
C LEU A 156 5.35 -26.88 13.30
N LYS A 157 4.15 -27.01 12.73
CA LYS A 157 2.88 -26.73 13.43
C LYS A 157 2.27 -27.99 14.06
N ASP A 158 2.64 -29.17 13.56
CA ASP A 158 2.28 -30.48 14.12
C ASP A 158 3.21 -30.86 15.28
#